data_AF-A0A838DNV9-F1
#
_entry.id   AF-A0A838DNV9-F1
#
_cell.length_a   1.000
_cell.length_b   1.000
_cell.length_c   1.000
_cell.angle_alpha   90.00
_cell.angle_beta   90.00
_cell.angle_gamma   90.00
#
_symmetry.space_group_name_H-M   'P 1'
#
loop_
_entity.id
_entity.type
_entity.pdbx_description
1 polymer ?
#
loop_
_entity_poly.entity_id
_entity_poly.type
_entity_poly.pdbx_seq_one_letter_code
_entity_poly.pdbx_strand_id
1 'polypeptide(L)'
;MSFSRLLLVAANSKKYISGTGNDKVFVKPRSSMPVSGGDLYAGEVVLCFQLDEPGDKGKVARSLDLQEDNKRCDGLIFYAEDDKDDRVICLVEMKSTKVAEVAEQIKVTKDHIDELLRAECYPYCNKQLSQIKWKACFYHQGASPDDVAGVLRQLKKAKFTEVHYCTAANSDIGPFLRDEIRNTKKGSNKYKKSKRK
;
A
#
# COMPACT_ATOMS: atom_id res chain seq x y z
N MET A 1 21.72 -1.26 7.28
CA MET A 1 21.96 -2.69 6.96
C MET A 1 20.68 -3.53 7.01
N SER A 2 19.53 -2.96 7.36
CA SER A 2 18.29 -3.70 7.62
C SER A 2 17.22 -3.47 6.55
N PHE A 3 17.23 -2.32 5.87
CA PHE A 3 16.28 -2.03 4.80
C PHE A 3 16.66 -2.73 3.49
N SER A 4 17.96 -2.77 3.19
CA SER A 4 18.55 -3.54 2.09
C SER A 4 18.27 -5.02 2.23
N ARG A 5 18.13 -5.57 3.45
CA ARG A 5 17.64 -6.95 3.64
C ARG A 5 16.17 -7.10 3.30
N LEU A 6 15.31 -6.14 3.62
CA LEU A 6 13.89 -6.20 3.28
C LEU A 6 13.67 -6.06 1.76
N LEU A 7 14.43 -5.17 1.10
CA LEU A 7 14.46 -5.05 -0.36
C LEU A 7 15.16 -6.21 -1.07
N LEU A 8 16.25 -6.79 -0.51
CA LEU A 8 16.91 -7.97 -1.09
C LEU A 8 16.09 -9.25 -0.91
N VAL A 9 15.36 -9.38 0.20
CA VAL A 9 14.36 -10.43 0.37
C VAL A 9 13.20 -10.18 -0.60
N ALA A 10 12.74 -8.94 -0.76
CA ALA A 10 11.67 -8.62 -1.71
C ALA A 10 12.05 -8.80 -3.18
N ALA A 11 13.30 -8.50 -3.54
CA ALA A 11 13.84 -8.66 -4.88
C ALA A 11 14.20 -10.11 -5.22
N ASN A 12 14.33 -11.00 -4.22
CA ASN A 12 14.70 -12.41 -4.41
C ASN A 12 13.62 -13.42 -3.96
N SER A 13 12.51 -13.00 -3.34
CA SER A 13 11.49 -13.94 -2.87
C SER A 13 10.38 -14.16 -3.90
N LYS A 14 10.39 -15.33 -4.53
CA LYS A 14 9.20 -15.93 -5.16
C LYS A 14 8.32 -16.62 -4.10
N LYS A 15 7.78 -15.90 -3.11
CA LYS A 15 6.81 -16.50 -2.18
C LYS A 15 5.77 -15.52 -1.68
N TYR A 16 4.53 -15.99 -1.71
CA TYR A 16 3.29 -15.29 -1.40
C TYR A 16 3.03 -15.34 0.10
N ILE A 17 2.20 -14.41 0.60
CA ILE A 17 1.64 -14.47 1.96
C ILE A 17 0.11 -14.51 1.87
N SER A 18 -0.47 -15.45 2.63
CA SER A 18 -1.84 -15.95 2.57
C SER A 18 -2.90 -15.14 3.34
N GLY A 19 -2.62 -13.89 3.74
CA GLY A 19 -3.60 -13.00 4.39
C GLY A 19 -4.41 -13.65 5.53
N THR A 20 -3.76 -14.02 6.65
CA THR A 20 -4.44 -14.65 7.79
C THR A 20 -4.48 -13.73 9.01
N GLY A 21 -5.67 -13.35 9.50
CA GLY A 21 -5.84 -12.68 10.80
C GLY A 21 -6.98 -11.66 10.88
N ASN A 22 -6.87 -10.72 11.83
CA ASN A 22 -7.74 -9.55 12.04
C ASN A 22 -7.51 -8.43 10.99
N ASP A 23 -6.91 -8.76 9.85
CA ASP A 23 -6.52 -7.80 8.82
C ASP A 23 -7.77 -7.29 8.10
N LYS A 24 -7.98 -5.98 8.15
CA LYS A 24 -9.15 -5.34 7.52
C LYS A 24 -8.95 -5.08 6.02
N VAL A 25 -7.75 -5.33 5.52
CA VAL A 25 -7.33 -5.09 4.15
C VAL A 25 -6.58 -6.31 3.66
N PHE A 26 -6.86 -6.75 2.43
CA PHE A 26 -6.18 -7.89 1.81
C PHE A 26 -5.92 -7.63 0.32
N VAL A 27 -5.12 -8.50 -0.31
CA VAL A 27 -4.82 -8.44 -1.75
C VAL A 27 -5.24 -9.76 -2.38
N LYS A 28 -6.30 -9.75 -3.21
CA LYS A 28 -6.66 -10.97 -3.97
C LYS A 28 -5.78 -11.16 -5.21
N PRO A 29 -5.54 -12.42 -5.62
CA PRO A 29 -4.96 -12.72 -6.92
C PRO A 29 -5.84 -12.20 -8.07
N ARG A 30 -5.21 -11.94 -9.22
CA ARG A 30 -5.89 -11.40 -10.42
C ARG A 30 -6.81 -12.42 -11.08
N SER A 31 -6.46 -13.70 -11.01
CA SER A 31 -7.28 -14.83 -11.46
C SER A 31 -7.73 -15.67 -10.26
N SER A 32 -9.03 -15.99 -10.20
CA SER A 32 -9.60 -16.91 -9.22
C SER A 32 -9.43 -18.39 -9.61
N MET A 33 -9.01 -18.66 -10.86
CA MET A 33 -8.75 -19.99 -11.37
C MET A 33 -7.24 -20.17 -11.55
N PRO A 34 -6.59 -21.12 -10.85
CA PRO A 34 -5.23 -21.50 -11.18
C PRO A 34 -5.25 -22.06 -12.61
N VAL A 35 -4.45 -21.48 -13.50
CA VAL A 35 -4.18 -22.10 -14.79
C VAL A 35 -3.39 -23.38 -14.48
N SER A 36 -4.09 -24.51 -14.46
CA SER A 36 -3.53 -25.87 -14.42
C SER A 36 -2.27 -26.01 -13.57
N GLY A 37 -2.38 -25.90 -12.24
CA GLY A 37 -1.26 -26.10 -11.31
C GLY A 37 -0.27 -24.93 -11.18
N GLY A 38 -0.59 -23.77 -11.77
CA GLY A 38 0.23 -22.56 -11.71
C GLY A 38 0.01 -21.65 -10.49
N ASP A 39 0.97 -20.76 -10.28
CA ASP A 39 1.02 -19.76 -9.21
C ASP A 39 -0.03 -18.65 -9.40
N LEU A 40 -0.84 -18.34 -8.38
CA LEU A 40 -2.08 -17.52 -8.52
C LEU A 40 -1.86 -16.03 -8.84
N TYR A 41 -0.66 -15.53 -8.62
CA TYR A 41 -0.18 -14.17 -8.92
C TYR A 41 1.03 -14.26 -9.88
N ALA A 42 1.09 -15.27 -10.75
CA ALA A 42 2.18 -15.40 -11.72
C ALA A 42 2.42 -14.06 -12.46
N GLY A 43 3.66 -13.58 -12.45
CA GLY A 43 4.04 -12.27 -12.98
C GLY A 43 3.93 -11.10 -12.00
N GLU A 44 3.47 -11.32 -10.77
CA GLU A 44 3.39 -10.32 -9.70
C GLU A 44 4.19 -10.75 -8.45
N VAL A 45 4.76 -9.76 -7.76
CA VAL A 45 5.37 -9.93 -6.44
C VAL A 45 4.61 -9.05 -5.45
N VAL A 46 4.02 -9.66 -4.41
CA VAL A 46 3.28 -8.96 -3.35
C VAL A 46 3.80 -9.41 -1.98
N LEU A 47 4.28 -8.46 -1.18
CA LEU A 47 4.81 -8.73 0.15
C LEU A 47 4.12 -7.81 1.15
N CYS A 48 3.44 -8.41 2.11
CA CYS A 48 2.71 -7.69 3.15
C CYS A 48 3.46 -7.82 4.47
N PHE A 49 3.66 -6.70 5.14
CA PHE A 49 4.32 -6.62 6.43
C PHE A 49 3.43 -5.87 7.40
N GLN A 50 3.27 -6.45 8.60
CA GLN A 50 2.62 -5.77 9.70
C GLN A 50 3.68 -5.05 10.54
N LEU A 51 3.44 -3.78 10.84
CA LEU A 51 4.36 -2.90 11.57
C LEU A 51 3.93 -2.68 13.02
N ASP A 52 2.65 -2.86 13.33
CA ASP A 52 2.08 -2.62 14.65
C ASP A 52 1.94 -3.89 15.52
N GLU A 53 2.62 -4.99 15.17
CA GLU A 53 2.62 -6.19 16.01
C GLU A 53 3.34 -5.93 17.34
N PRO A 54 2.69 -6.18 18.50
CA PRO A 54 3.31 -5.99 19.80
C PRO A 54 4.32 -7.11 20.14
N GLY A 55 5.32 -6.77 20.96
CA GLY A 55 6.28 -7.72 21.54
C GLY A 55 7.31 -8.26 20.54
N ASP A 56 7.76 -9.51 20.75
CA ASP A 56 8.78 -10.17 19.91
C ASP A 56 8.38 -10.41 18.45
N LYS A 57 7.14 -10.06 18.09
CA LYS A 57 6.62 -10.10 16.72
C LYS A 57 6.86 -8.80 15.93
N GLY A 58 7.16 -7.67 16.60
CA GLY A 58 7.53 -6.39 15.98
C GLY A 58 8.88 -6.37 15.24
N LYS A 59 9.38 -7.54 14.80
CA LYS A 59 10.69 -7.69 14.16
C LYS A 59 10.82 -6.85 12.89
N VAL A 60 9.73 -6.65 12.15
CA VAL A 60 9.75 -5.81 10.95
C VAL A 60 9.94 -4.34 11.32
N ALA A 61 9.13 -3.79 12.24
CA ALA A 61 9.28 -2.41 12.69
C ALA A 61 10.69 -2.14 13.25
N ARG A 62 11.20 -3.03 14.12
CA ARG A 62 12.58 -2.95 14.63
C ARG A 62 13.63 -3.03 13.52
N SER A 63 13.42 -3.88 12.52
CA SER A 63 14.30 -3.95 11.34
C SER A 63 14.21 -2.70 10.48
N LEU A 64 13.11 -1.95 10.53
CA LEU A 64 12.99 -0.65 9.88
C LEU A 64 13.42 0.49 10.80
N ASP A 65 14.08 0.21 11.93
CA ASP A 65 14.46 1.22 12.94
C ASP A 65 13.28 2.09 13.39
N LEU A 66 12.06 1.54 13.33
CA LEU A 66 10.85 2.17 13.83
C LEU A 66 10.69 1.76 15.30
N GLN A 67 10.99 2.69 16.22
CA GLN A 67 10.83 2.44 17.66
C GLN A 67 9.36 2.23 18.05
N GLU A 68 9.12 1.49 19.13
CA GLU A 68 7.77 1.10 19.59
C GLU A 68 6.87 2.28 19.99
N ASP A 69 7.48 3.40 20.37
CA ASP A 69 6.84 4.66 20.76
C ASP A 69 6.59 5.62 19.58
N ASN A 70 7.15 5.34 18.39
CA ASN A 70 6.95 6.19 17.22
C ASN A 70 5.54 6.01 16.63
N LYS A 71 4.91 7.14 16.28
CA LYS A 71 3.69 7.16 15.47
C LYS A 71 3.98 6.52 14.10
N ARG A 72 3.45 5.33 13.87
CA ARG A 72 3.56 4.61 12.60
C ARG A 72 2.22 4.05 12.15
N CYS A 73 2.11 3.74 10.86
CA CYS A 73 0.94 3.04 10.34
C CYS A 73 1.04 1.54 10.60
N ASP A 74 -0.11 0.86 10.53
CA ASP A 74 -0.21 -0.56 10.86
C ASP A 74 0.54 -1.51 9.92
N GLY A 75 0.68 -1.16 8.64
CA GLY A 75 1.22 -2.08 7.64
C GLY A 75 1.95 -1.43 6.47
N LEU A 76 2.76 -2.25 5.80
CA LEU A 76 3.50 -1.93 4.60
C LEU A 76 3.33 -3.05 3.57
N ILE A 77 3.03 -2.68 2.33
CA ILE A 77 2.90 -3.62 1.22
C ILE A 77 3.87 -3.21 0.12
N PHE A 78 4.71 -4.14 -0.31
CA PHE A 78 5.50 -4.02 -1.52
C PHE A 78 4.79 -4.74 -2.67
N TYR A 79 4.69 -4.07 -3.82
CA TYR A 79 4.13 -4.62 -5.04
C TYR A 79 5.06 -4.35 -6.23
N ALA A 80 5.27 -5.37 -7.06
CA ALA A 80 5.97 -5.29 -8.34
C ALA A 80 5.32 -6.24 -9.36
N GLU A 81 5.52 -5.99 -10.64
CA GLU A 81 5.08 -6.83 -11.75
C GLU A 81 6.30 -7.07 -12.65
N ASP A 82 6.51 -8.29 -13.11
CA ASP A 82 7.75 -8.71 -13.78
C ASP A 82 8.05 -7.87 -15.04
N ASP A 83 6.99 -7.49 -15.77
CA ASP A 83 7.08 -6.70 -17.00
C ASP A 83 7.01 -5.18 -16.78
N LYS A 84 7.11 -4.70 -15.53
CA LYS A 84 7.10 -3.27 -15.20
C LYS A 84 8.33 -2.89 -14.40
N ASP A 85 8.92 -1.75 -14.74
CA ASP A 85 10.04 -1.16 -13.99
C ASP A 85 9.58 -0.50 -12.68
N ASP A 86 8.32 -0.11 -12.59
CA ASP A 86 7.76 0.55 -11.42
C ASP A 86 7.71 -0.41 -10.22
N ARG A 87 7.99 0.13 -9.03
CA ARG A 87 7.81 -0.57 -7.75
C ARG A 87 6.85 0.24 -6.90
N VAL A 88 5.97 -0.43 -6.17
CA VAL A 88 4.98 0.22 -5.32
C VAL A 88 5.29 -0.11 -3.87
N ILE A 89 5.42 0.93 -3.04
CA ILE A 89 5.35 0.81 -1.58
C ILE A 89 4.03 1.43 -1.15
N CYS A 90 3.13 0.61 -0.63
CA CYS A 90 1.83 1.03 -0.11
C CYS A 90 1.85 0.97 1.41
N LEU A 91 1.65 2.11 2.07
CA LEU A 91 1.48 2.18 3.51
C LEU A 91 0.00 2.06 3.87
N VAL A 92 -0.29 1.24 4.86
CA VAL A 92 -1.66 0.84 5.22
C VAL A 92 -1.92 1.15 6.68
N GLU A 93 -3.02 1.87 6.94
CA GLU A 93 -3.54 2.11 8.29
C GLU A 93 -4.88 1.37 8.45
N MET A 94 -5.01 0.47 9.42
CA MET A 94 -6.15 -0.45 9.56
C MET A 94 -6.98 -0.21 10.83
N LYS A 95 -6.41 0.41 11.86
CA LYS A 95 -6.96 0.46 13.21
C LYS A 95 -7.40 1.83 13.67
N SER A 96 -7.04 2.90 12.96
CA SER A 96 -7.35 4.24 13.45
C SER A 96 -8.87 4.52 13.53
N THR A 97 -9.35 4.63 14.77
CA THR A 97 -10.67 5.16 15.11
C THR A 97 -10.73 6.69 14.92
N LYS A 98 -9.56 7.34 14.83
CA LYS A 98 -9.40 8.78 14.63
C LYS A 98 -8.77 9.06 13.28
N VAL A 99 -9.62 9.27 12.29
CA VAL A 99 -9.23 9.64 10.92
C VAL A 99 -8.20 10.77 10.88
N ALA A 100 -8.25 11.73 11.84
CA ALA A 100 -7.29 12.83 11.93
C ALA A 100 -5.82 12.39 12.12
N GLU A 101 -5.55 11.27 12.79
CA GLU A 101 -4.18 10.80 13.08
C GLU A 101 -3.60 9.93 11.96
N VAL A 102 -4.46 9.36 11.09
CA VAL A 102 -4.09 8.48 9.97
C VAL A 102 -3.05 9.11 9.05
N ALA A 103 -3.30 10.36 8.64
CA ALA A 103 -2.43 11.04 7.69
C ALA A 103 -1.03 11.27 8.28
N GLU A 104 -0.95 11.56 9.57
CA GLU A 104 0.30 11.78 10.29
C GLU A 104 1.09 10.47 10.39
N GLN A 105 0.46 9.38 10.85
CA GLN A 105 1.09 8.07 10.98
C GLN A 105 1.67 7.55 9.65
N ILE A 106 0.87 7.61 8.58
CA ILE A 106 1.30 7.20 7.24
C ILE A 106 2.44 8.09 6.73
N LYS A 107 2.35 9.41 6.94
CA LYS A 107 3.39 10.34 6.51
C LYS A 107 4.70 10.09 7.25
N VAL A 108 4.67 10.01 8.58
CA VAL A 108 5.86 9.77 9.41
C VAL A 108 6.54 8.47 9.02
N THR A 109 5.74 7.41 8.82
CA THR A 109 6.27 6.11 8.36
C THR A 109 6.93 6.21 6.99
N LYS A 110 6.32 6.94 6.04
CA LYS A 110 6.91 7.17 4.72
C LYS A 110 8.23 7.94 4.81
N ASP A 111 8.24 9.05 5.55
CA ASP A 111 9.41 9.92 5.63
C ASP A 111 10.59 9.16 6.25
N HIS A 112 10.35 8.39 7.31
CA HIS A 112 11.37 7.51 7.91
C HIS A 112 11.90 6.45 6.93
N ILE A 113 11.02 5.77 6.21
CA ILE A 113 11.44 4.76 5.24
C ILE A 113 12.18 5.39 4.05
N ASP A 114 11.74 6.56 3.55
CA ASP A 114 12.43 7.28 2.46
C ASP A 114 13.82 7.75 2.90
N GLU A 115 13.97 8.20 4.14
CA GLU A 115 15.27 8.55 4.72
C GLU A 115 16.19 7.34 4.83
N LEU A 116 15.71 6.22 5.37
CA LEU A 116 16.46 4.96 5.42
C LEU A 116 16.89 4.49 4.03
N LEU A 117 15.96 4.54 3.07
CA LEU A 117 16.21 4.22 1.67
C LEU A 117 17.35 5.07 1.09
N ARG A 118 17.27 6.38 1.25
CA ARG A 118 18.28 7.32 0.75
C ARG A 118 19.63 7.11 1.43
N ALA A 119 19.65 6.93 2.75
CA ALA A 119 20.87 6.71 3.51
C ALA A 119 21.60 5.43 3.08
N GLU A 120 20.86 4.34 2.85
CA GLU A 120 21.46 3.08 2.40
C GLU A 120 21.87 3.09 0.92
N CYS A 121 21.16 3.85 0.08
CA CYS A 121 21.39 3.88 -1.37
C CYS A 121 22.33 5.00 -1.85
N TYR A 122 22.73 5.93 -0.99
CA TYR A 122 23.61 7.02 -1.38
C TYR A 122 25.04 6.53 -1.66
N PRO A 123 25.71 6.98 -2.75
CA PRO A 123 25.22 7.81 -3.86
C PRO A 123 24.67 7.03 -5.08
N TYR A 124 24.62 5.70 -5.04
CA TYR A 124 24.58 4.86 -6.24
C TYR A 124 23.19 4.55 -6.81
N CYS A 125 22.11 4.58 -6.01
CA CYS A 125 20.82 4.02 -6.45
C CYS A 125 19.68 5.05 -6.64
N ASN A 126 20.02 6.32 -6.90
CA ASN A 126 19.03 7.39 -7.07
C ASN A 126 18.01 7.11 -8.18
N LYS A 127 18.41 6.42 -9.26
CA LYS A 127 17.51 6.02 -10.34
C LYS A 127 16.47 5.01 -9.86
N GLN A 128 16.87 4.00 -9.10
CA GLN A 128 15.99 2.98 -8.55
C GLN A 128 15.01 3.58 -7.54
N LEU A 129 15.48 4.50 -6.69
CA LEU A 129 14.61 5.23 -5.76
C LEU A 129 13.53 6.05 -6.50
N SER A 130 13.86 6.61 -7.66
CA SER A 130 12.90 7.37 -8.47
C SER A 130 11.79 6.53 -9.11
N GLN A 131 11.99 5.20 -9.22
CA GLN A 131 11.00 4.26 -9.74
C GLN A 131 10.01 3.77 -8.66
N ILE A 132 10.21 4.16 -7.40
CA ILE A 132 9.31 3.81 -6.30
C ILE A 132 8.10 4.76 -6.30
N LYS A 133 6.92 4.19 -6.52
CA LYS A 133 5.63 4.84 -6.33
C LYS A 133 5.15 4.63 -4.90
N TRP A 134 4.94 5.73 -4.21
CA TRP A 134 4.38 5.72 -2.86
C TRP A 134 2.86 5.74 -2.94
N LYS A 135 2.20 4.72 -2.39
CA LYS A 135 0.74 4.67 -2.24
C LYS A 135 0.34 4.64 -0.76
N ALA A 136 -0.87 5.08 -0.48
CA ALA A 136 -1.45 4.97 0.86
C ALA A 136 -2.87 4.40 0.78
N CYS A 137 -3.19 3.41 1.61
CA CYS A 137 -4.57 3.04 1.95
C CYS A 137 -4.79 3.27 3.44
N PHE A 138 -6.01 3.64 3.80
CA PHE A 138 -6.44 3.55 5.18
C PHE A 138 -7.84 2.97 5.25
N TYR A 139 -8.10 2.16 6.26
CA TYR A 139 -9.41 1.62 6.54
C TYR A 139 -10.24 2.65 7.33
N HIS A 140 -11.44 2.94 6.85
CA HIS A 140 -12.39 3.81 7.53
C HIS A 140 -13.72 3.07 7.74
N GLN A 141 -14.23 3.15 8.96
CA GLN A 141 -15.56 2.66 9.33
C GLN A 141 -16.33 3.81 9.96
N GLY A 142 -17.33 4.34 9.25
CA GLY A 142 -18.12 5.47 9.72
C GLY A 142 -18.69 6.32 8.59
N ALA A 143 -19.45 7.35 8.97
CA ALA A 143 -20.26 8.16 8.06
C ALA A 143 -19.77 9.60 7.87
N SER A 144 -18.63 10.02 8.47
CA SER A 144 -18.13 11.40 8.38
C SER A 144 -17.25 11.58 7.13
N PRO A 145 -17.76 12.19 6.04
CA PRO A 145 -17.03 12.29 4.78
C PRO A 145 -15.96 13.39 4.81
N ASP A 146 -16.13 14.38 5.70
CA ASP A 146 -15.27 15.56 5.82
C ASP A 146 -13.88 15.18 6.36
N ASP A 147 -13.82 14.26 7.32
CA ASP A 147 -12.56 13.77 7.88
C ASP A 147 -11.73 13.00 6.83
N VAL A 148 -12.41 12.19 6.01
CA VAL A 148 -11.80 11.42 4.92
C VAL A 148 -11.21 12.37 3.86
N ALA A 149 -11.97 13.40 3.47
CA ALA A 149 -11.48 14.40 2.51
C ALA A 149 -10.24 15.15 3.03
N GLY A 150 -10.21 15.46 4.34
CA GLY A 150 -9.05 16.04 5.02
C GLY A 150 -7.81 15.17 4.90
N VAL A 151 -7.92 13.88 5.25
CA VAL A 151 -6.81 12.90 5.16
C VAL A 151 -6.30 12.75 3.74
N LEU A 152 -7.21 12.58 2.76
CA LEU A 152 -6.84 12.47 1.35
C LEU A 152 -6.02 13.68 0.87
N ARG A 153 -6.41 14.89 1.30
CA ARG A 153 -5.68 16.12 0.96
C ARG A 153 -4.30 16.15 1.60
N GLN A 154 -4.16 15.74 2.86
CA GLN A 154 -2.87 15.71 3.56
C GLN A 154 -1.91 14.69 2.92
N LEU A 155 -2.38 13.48 2.62
CA LEU A 155 -1.55 12.45 2.00
C LEU A 155 -1.11 12.83 0.58
N LYS A 156 -1.98 13.48 -0.21
CA LYS A 156 -1.56 14.04 -1.52
C LYS A 156 -0.47 15.09 -1.39
N LYS A 157 -0.54 15.97 -0.37
CA LYS A 157 0.53 16.95 -0.09
C LYS A 157 1.85 16.27 0.32
N ALA A 158 1.78 15.10 0.95
CA ALA A 158 2.95 14.29 1.32
C ALA A 158 3.57 13.49 0.15
N LYS A 159 3.19 13.80 -1.10
CA LYS A 159 3.72 13.22 -2.34
C LYS A 159 3.44 11.73 -2.52
N PHE A 160 2.34 11.22 -1.96
CA PHE A 160 1.82 9.91 -2.37
C PHE A 160 1.27 10.01 -3.79
N THR A 161 1.69 9.10 -4.67
CA THR A 161 1.23 9.00 -6.06
C THR A 161 -0.27 8.76 -6.10
N GLU A 162 -0.76 7.86 -5.24
CA GLU A 162 -2.18 7.54 -5.11
C GLU A 162 -2.57 7.31 -3.66
N VAL A 163 -3.83 7.64 -3.34
CA VAL A 163 -4.39 7.46 -2.00
C VAL A 163 -5.77 6.83 -2.14
N HIS A 164 -6.02 5.76 -1.39
CA HIS A 164 -7.29 5.06 -1.33
C HIS A 164 -7.80 5.01 0.11
N TYR A 165 -9.11 4.92 0.28
CA TYR A 165 -9.71 4.56 1.56
C TYR A 165 -10.53 3.29 1.37
N CYS A 166 -10.39 2.43 2.35
CA CYS A 166 -10.84 1.06 2.36
C CYS A 166 -11.99 0.98 3.37
N THR A 167 -13.07 0.26 3.05
CA THR A 167 -14.23 0.02 3.92
C THR A 167 -14.52 -1.48 3.91
N ALA A 168 -15.46 -1.94 4.75
CA ALA A 168 -15.89 -3.34 4.74
C ALA A 168 -16.35 -3.84 3.34
N ALA A 169 -16.87 -2.94 2.50
CA ALA A 169 -17.33 -3.29 1.16
C ALA A 169 -16.22 -3.33 0.09
N ASN A 170 -15.03 -2.76 0.37
CA ASN A 170 -13.92 -2.64 -0.58
C ASN A 170 -12.55 -2.83 0.10
N SER A 171 -12.43 -3.87 0.93
CA SER A 171 -11.20 -4.23 1.64
C SER A 171 -10.13 -4.90 0.78
N ASP A 172 -10.46 -5.28 -0.46
CA ASP A 172 -9.48 -5.76 -1.44
C ASP A 172 -8.77 -4.57 -2.11
N ILE A 173 -7.48 -4.41 -1.81
CA ILE A 173 -6.66 -3.35 -2.38
C ILE A 173 -5.80 -3.83 -3.55
N GLY A 174 -5.93 -5.09 -3.99
CA GLY A 174 -5.23 -5.58 -5.18
C GLY A 174 -5.43 -4.68 -6.41
N PRO A 175 -6.69 -4.35 -6.78
CA PRO A 175 -6.95 -3.41 -7.88
C PRO A 175 -6.32 -2.03 -7.68
N PHE A 176 -6.19 -1.57 -6.43
CA PHE A 176 -5.53 -0.30 -6.11
C PHE A 176 -4.02 -0.38 -6.35
N LEU A 177 -3.37 -1.46 -5.93
CA LEU A 177 -1.94 -1.68 -6.14
C LEU A 177 -1.61 -1.78 -7.65
N ARG A 178 -2.50 -2.43 -8.41
CA ARG A 178 -2.40 -2.65 -9.87
C ARG A 178 -2.78 -1.45 -10.76
N ASP A 179 -3.18 -0.32 -10.19
CA ASP A 179 -3.68 0.87 -10.91
C ASP A 179 -5.02 0.66 -11.67
N GLU A 180 -5.80 -0.36 -11.32
CA GLU A 180 -7.04 -0.75 -12.03
C GLU A 180 -8.26 0.10 -11.64
N ILE A 181 -8.25 0.71 -10.45
CA ILE A 181 -9.36 1.53 -9.93
C ILE A 181 -9.58 2.81 -10.76
N ARG A 182 -8.58 3.26 -11.53
CA ARG A 182 -8.67 4.46 -12.37
C ARG A 182 -9.57 4.30 -13.60
N ASN A 183 -9.83 3.07 -14.05
CA ASN A 183 -10.53 2.82 -15.32
C ASN A 183 -12.06 2.78 -15.24
N THR A 184 -12.66 2.80 -14.05
CA THR A 184 -14.14 2.73 -13.90
C THR A 184 -14.86 4.07 -14.00
N LYS A 185 -14.17 5.22 -13.89
CA LYS A 185 -14.80 6.55 -13.99
C LYS A 185 -14.94 7.12 -15.42
N LYS A 186 -14.40 6.47 -16.45
CA LYS A 186 -14.50 6.94 -17.85
C LYS A 186 -15.68 6.36 -18.65
N GLY A 187 -16.52 5.52 -18.05
CA GLY A 187 -17.57 4.76 -18.76
C GLY A 187 -19.02 5.24 -18.63
N SER A 188 -19.33 6.26 -17.82
CA SER A 188 -20.74 6.59 -17.50
C SER A 188 -21.22 7.97 -17.96
N ASN A 189 -20.74 8.48 -19.11
CA ASN A 189 -21.23 9.75 -19.67
C ASN A 189 -21.73 9.70 -21.12
N LYS A 190 -22.20 8.53 -21.57
CA LYS A 190 -22.98 8.40 -22.81
C LYS A 190 -24.23 7.55 -22.54
N TYR A 191 -25.28 8.16 -21.99
CA TYR A 191 -26.68 7.74 -22.19
C TYR A 191 -27.59 8.70 -21.39
N LYS A 192 -27.87 9.89 -21.96
CA LYS A 192 -29.08 10.70 -21.69
C LYS A 192 -29.04 11.99 -22.52
N LYS A 193 -29.21 11.87 -23.84
CA LYS A 193 -29.74 12.97 -24.67
C LYS A 193 -30.27 12.44 -26.00
N SER A 194 -31.39 11.73 -25.93
CA SER A 194 -32.27 11.56 -27.09
C SER A 194 -33.68 11.23 -26.58
N LYS A 195 -34.45 12.27 -26.31
CA LYS A 195 -35.92 12.34 -26.43
C LYS A 195 -36.39 13.63 -25.76
N ARG A 196 -36.47 14.70 -26.54
CA ARG A 196 -37.64 15.57 -26.51
C ARG A 196 -38.05 15.79 -27.97
N LYS A 197 -39.27 15.35 -28.24
CA LYS A 197 -40.06 15.65 -29.43
C LYS A 197 -40.31 17.16 -29.49
#